data_AF-A0A385FV83-F1
#
_entry.id   AF-A0A385FV83-F1
#
_cell.length_a   1.000
_cell.length_b   1.000
_cell.length_c   1.000
_cell.angle_alpha   90.00
_cell.angle_beta   90.00
_cell.angle_gamma   90.00
#
_symmetry.space_group_name_H-M   'P 1'
#
loop_
_entity.id
_entity.type
_entity.pdbx_description
1 polymer ?
#
loop_
_entity_poly.entity_id
_entity_poly.type
_entity_poly.pdbx_seq_one_letter_code
_entity_poly.pdbx_strand_id
1 'polypeptide(L)'
;MALIQASIEQLRVGHYIHLPTGWTSHPFMFNAFKIKDQQQLEIIRHLDLTLLMVDPDKSDLPVEPLLRAEPAPSPDLGAAQDASAPPTEPTFDEKAFRRSLRTADKAFGQSLSDLRDVQVTEFHCHPANTFDAIARVKTMLPGNMESYEPLSVSQRSQLRRIMLCISDTSAKLAKLPGVSKEDQNLLKKLRSDMLSTIEYAPVWIIMAVALALGIGTMIGWRRVAMTIGEKIGKRGMTYAQGMAAQMTAAVSIGLASYIGMPVSTTHVLSSAVAGTMVVDGGGLQRKTVTSILMAWVFTLPAAIFLSGGLYWIALQLI
;
A
#
# COMPACT_ATOMS: atom_id res chain seq x y z
N MET A 1 -20.88 -19.15 27.53
CA MET A 1 -21.52 -18.26 26.53
C MET A 1 -21.44 -18.96 25.20
N ALA A 2 -22.49 -19.69 24.84
CA ALA A 2 -22.53 -20.47 23.61
C ALA A 2 -22.98 -19.55 22.46
N LEU A 3 -22.03 -19.05 21.68
CA LEU A 3 -22.35 -18.32 20.45
C LEU A 3 -22.86 -19.32 19.41
N ILE A 4 -24.11 -19.17 19.00
CA ILE A 4 -24.74 -20.04 18.00
C ILE A 4 -24.59 -19.37 16.62
N GLN A 5 -24.21 -20.15 15.61
CA GLN A 5 -24.15 -19.69 14.23
C GLN A 5 -25.56 -19.69 13.63
N ALA A 6 -26.04 -18.53 13.20
CA ALA A 6 -27.35 -18.37 12.57
C ALA A 6 -27.22 -17.70 11.20
N SER A 7 -28.09 -18.10 10.26
CA SER A 7 -28.22 -17.47 8.95
C SER A 7 -28.89 -16.09 9.07
N ILE A 8 -28.49 -15.14 8.23
CA ILE A 8 -29.08 -13.79 8.17
C ILE A 8 -30.61 -13.83 7.98
N GLU A 9 -31.11 -14.84 7.27
CA GLU A 9 -32.54 -14.95 6.93
C GLU A 9 -33.43 -15.21 8.15
N GLN A 10 -32.86 -15.73 9.24
CA GLN A 10 -33.58 -16.07 10.47
C GLN A 10 -33.58 -14.93 11.51
N LEU A 11 -32.83 -13.84 11.26
CA LEU A 11 -32.73 -12.72 12.21
C LEU A 11 -34.00 -11.86 12.23
N ARG A 12 -34.50 -11.60 13.45
CA ARG A 12 -35.60 -10.66 13.73
C ARG A 12 -35.14 -9.56 14.69
N VAL A 13 -35.89 -8.46 14.75
CA VAL A 13 -35.70 -7.42 15.78
C VAL A 13 -35.78 -8.07 17.17
N GLY A 14 -34.81 -7.80 18.04
CA GLY A 14 -34.68 -8.40 19.38
C GLY A 14 -33.50 -9.38 19.56
N HIS A 15 -32.80 -9.78 18.50
CA HIS A 15 -31.61 -10.65 18.60
C HIS A 15 -30.36 -9.87 19.01
N TYR A 16 -29.53 -10.47 19.85
CA TYR A 16 -28.20 -9.95 20.21
C TYR A 16 -27.14 -10.60 19.31
N ILE A 17 -26.58 -9.80 18.40
CA ILE A 17 -25.64 -10.28 17.38
C ILE A 17 -24.21 -9.81 17.66
N HIS A 18 -23.26 -10.63 17.27
CA HIS A 18 -21.85 -10.29 17.17
C HIS A 18 -21.44 -10.28 15.70
N LEU A 19 -21.07 -9.11 15.19
CA LEU A 19 -20.52 -8.97 13.85
C LEU A 19 -19.03 -9.36 13.87
N PRO A 20 -18.59 -10.31 13.03
CA PRO A 20 -17.19 -10.71 12.93
C PRO A 20 -16.32 -9.69 12.16
N THR A 21 -16.90 -8.59 11.68
CA THR A 21 -16.20 -7.57 10.89
C THR A 21 -15.65 -6.44 11.76
N GLY A 22 -14.64 -5.72 11.26
CA GLY A 22 -14.07 -4.56 11.95
C GLY A 22 -15.08 -3.41 12.02
N TRP A 23 -15.07 -2.64 13.12
CA TRP A 23 -16.03 -1.55 13.39
C TRP A 23 -16.19 -0.53 12.25
N THR A 24 -15.18 -0.35 11.40
CA THR A 24 -15.19 0.57 10.25
C THR A 24 -15.99 0.07 9.03
N SER A 25 -16.48 -1.16 9.06
CA SER A 25 -17.18 -1.80 7.93
C SER A 25 -18.71 -1.67 7.99
N HIS A 26 -19.26 -1.11 9.07
CA HIS A 26 -20.70 -0.92 9.25
C HIS A 26 -20.99 0.39 10.02
N PRO A 27 -22.15 1.05 9.79
CA PRO A 27 -22.48 2.32 10.43
C PRO A 27 -22.83 2.23 11.93
N PHE A 28 -22.75 1.04 12.53
CA PHE A 28 -23.07 0.82 13.95
C PHE A 28 -21.92 1.18 14.89
N MET A 29 -22.23 1.75 16.05
CA MET A 29 -21.23 2.19 17.05
C MET A 29 -20.43 1.04 17.70
N PHE A 30 -20.93 -0.20 17.66
CA PHE A 30 -20.29 -1.34 18.33
C PHE A 30 -20.47 -2.62 17.51
N ASN A 31 -19.52 -3.56 17.62
CA ASN A 31 -19.56 -4.85 16.94
C ASN A 31 -20.50 -5.87 17.60
N ALA A 32 -20.98 -5.57 18.81
CA ALA A 32 -21.91 -6.40 19.55
C ALA A 32 -23.07 -5.54 20.04
N PHE A 33 -24.27 -5.78 19.51
CA PHE A 33 -25.45 -5.01 19.92
C PHE A 33 -26.74 -5.78 19.67
N LYS A 34 -27.78 -5.37 20.38
CA LYS A 34 -29.15 -5.85 20.21
C LYS A 34 -29.82 -5.09 19.07
N ILE A 35 -30.40 -5.81 18.11
CA ILE A 35 -31.15 -5.21 16.99
C ILE A 35 -32.44 -4.60 17.56
N LYS A 36 -32.55 -3.27 17.56
CA LYS A 36 -33.70 -2.55 18.17
C LYS A 36 -34.74 -2.09 17.15
N ASP A 37 -34.35 -1.98 15.89
CA ASP A 37 -35.16 -1.34 14.85
C ASP A 37 -35.11 -2.13 13.53
N GLN A 38 -36.19 -2.09 12.77
CA GLN A 38 -36.36 -2.73 11.46
C GLN A 38 -35.34 -2.18 10.44
N GLN A 39 -35.02 -0.88 10.52
CA GLN A 39 -33.99 -0.25 9.67
C GLN A 39 -32.60 -0.82 9.91
N GLN A 40 -32.27 -1.24 11.14
CA GLN A 40 -30.98 -1.85 11.44
C GLN A 40 -30.88 -3.24 10.82
N LEU A 41 -31.99 -3.98 10.75
CA LEU A 41 -32.05 -5.30 10.13
C LEU A 41 -31.83 -5.24 8.61
N GLU A 42 -32.37 -4.22 7.94
CA GLU A 42 -32.15 -4.00 6.49
C GLU A 42 -30.68 -3.68 6.17
N ILE A 43 -30.03 -2.85 7.00
CA ILE A 43 -28.59 -2.54 6.84
C ILE A 43 -27.75 -3.82 7.00
N ILE A 44 -28.11 -4.69 7.97
CA ILE A 44 -27.40 -5.96 8.19
C ILE A 44 -27.61 -6.93 7.03
N ARG A 45 -28.80 -6.97 6.41
CA ARG A 45 -29.07 -7.80 5.22
C ARG A 45 -28.28 -7.36 3.99
N HIS A 46 -27.94 -6.08 3.89
CA HIS A 46 -27.10 -5.55 2.81
C HIS A 46 -25.59 -5.73 3.07
N LEU A 47 -25.19 -6.06 4.29
CA LEU A 47 -23.84 -6.55 4.57
C LEU A 47 -23.81 -8.02 4.14
N ASP A 48 -22.99 -8.34 3.14
CA ASP A 48 -22.90 -9.64 2.44
C ASP A 48 -22.31 -10.76 3.34
N LEU A 49 -22.88 -10.94 4.54
CA LEU A 49 -22.39 -11.78 5.62
C LEU A 49 -23.24 -13.06 5.69
N THR A 50 -22.73 -14.17 5.17
CA THR A 50 -23.51 -15.42 5.11
C THR A 50 -23.79 -16.03 6.49
N LEU A 51 -23.07 -15.62 7.53
CA LEU A 51 -23.04 -16.32 8.81
C LEU A 51 -22.75 -15.37 9.98
N LEU A 52 -23.66 -15.30 10.96
CA LEU A 52 -23.54 -14.42 12.14
C LEU A 52 -23.56 -15.23 13.42
N MET A 53 -22.82 -14.76 14.43
CA MET A 53 -22.82 -15.35 15.76
C MET A 53 -23.86 -14.65 16.63
N VAL A 54 -24.83 -15.40 17.13
CA VAL A 54 -25.93 -14.91 17.98
C VAL A 54 -25.74 -15.43 19.40
N ASP A 55 -25.91 -14.54 20.39
CA ASP A 55 -25.89 -14.90 21.81
C ASP A 55 -27.33 -15.18 22.29
N PRO A 56 -27.71 -16.44 22.53
CA PRO A 56 -29.07 -16.81 22.93
C PRO A 56 -29.41 -16.37 24.36
N ASP A 57 -28.43 -16.14 25.23
CA ASP A 57 -28.66 -15.80 26.64
C ASP A 57 -29.11 -14.33 26.83
N LYS A 58 -28.94 -13.48 25.80
CA LYS A 58 -29.32 -12.05 25.79
C LYS A 58 -30.40 -11.70 24.75
N SER A 59 -30.89 -12.69 24.02
CA SER A 59 -31.88 -12.53 22.96
C SER A 59 -33.27 -12.86 23.47
N ASP A 60 -34.27 -12.03 23.15
CA ASP A 60 -35.63 -12.17 23.70
C ASP A 60 -36.45 -13.30 23.04
N LEU A 61 -35.91 -13.96 22.00
CA LEU A 61 -36.56 -14.99 21.21
C LEU A 61 -35.65 -16.22 21.06
N PRO A 62 -36.18 -17.45 21.13
CA PRO A 62 -35.39 -18.65 20.92
C PRO A 62 -34.97 -18.77 19.45
N VAL A 63 -33.68 -19.06 19.23
CA VAL A 63 -33.08 -19.28 17.90
C VAL A 63 -32.91 -20.78 17.70
N GLU A 64 -33.47 -21.31 16.61
CA GLU A 64 -33.26 -22.69 16.18
C GLU A 64 -31.79 -22.84 15.69
N PRO A 65 -30.98 -23.73 16.29
CA PRO A 65 -29.60 -23.94 15.83
C PRO A 65 -29.58 -24.56 14.43
N LEU A 66 -28.71 -24.06 13.55
CA LEU A 66 -28.37 -24.77 12.32
C LEU A 66 -27.55 -26.02 12.69
N LEU A 67 -28.24 -27.14 12.92
CA LEU A 67 -27.65 -28.48 12.92
C LEU A 67 -26.90 -28.65 11.59
N ARG A 68 -25.62 -29.05 11.67
CA ARG A 68 -24.83 -29.50 10.52
C ARG A 68 -25.71 -30.39 9.66
N ALA A 69 -25.89 -30.03 8.39
CA ALA A 69 -26.44 -30.94 7.41
C ALA A 69 -25.60 -32.22 7.44
N GLU A 70 -26.20 -33.32 7.88
CA GLU A 70 -25.69 -34.65 7.57
C GLU A 70 -25.55 -34.78 6.04
N PRO A 71 -24.57 -35.53 5.52
CA PRO A 71 -24.47 -35.77 4.10
C PRO A 71 -25.76 -36.47 3.65
N ALA A 72 -26.48 -35.84 2.72
CA ALA A 72 -27.69 -36.42 2.15
C ALA A 72 -27.41 -37.86 1.65
N PRO A 73 -28.28 -38.83 1.94
CA PRO A 73 -28.13 -40.18 1.41
C PRO A 73 -28.27 -40.12 -0.12
N SER A 74 -27.43 -40.90 -0.80
CA SER A 74 -27.45 -41.10 -2.26
C SER A 74 -28.87 -41.42 -2.74
N PRO A 75 -29.34 -40.85 -3.87
CA PRO A 75 -30.67 -41.18 -4.39
C PRO A 75 -30.73 -42.66 -4.76
N ASP A 76 -31.68 -43.36 -4.15
CA ASP A 76 -32.05 -44.74 -4.48
C ASP A 76 -32.43 -44.84 -5.96
N LEU A 77 -31.77 -45.75 -6.69
CA LEU A 77 -32.24 -46.22 -7.98
C LEU A 77 -33.44 -47.15 -7.74
N GLY A 78 -34.66 -46.62 -7.79
CA GLY A 78 -35.84 -47.45 -7.72
C GLY A 78 -37.14 -46.69 -7.89
N ALA A 79 -37.91 -47.09 -8.91
CA ALA A 79 -39.32 -46.76 -9.15
C ALA A 79 -39.62 -45.44 -9.89
N ALA A 80 -39.67 -45.53 -11.23
CA ALA A 80 -40.77 -44.99 -12.03
C ALA A 80 -40.75 -45.62 -13.43
N GLN A 81 -41.12 -46.90 -13.51
CA GLN A 81 -41.74 -47.44 -14.73
C GLN A 81 -43.23 -47.15 -14.62
N ASP A 82 -43.75 -46.32 -15.51
CA ASP A 82 -45.04 -46.48 -16.20
C ASP A 82 -45.48 -45.17 -16.85
N ALA A 83 -45.12 -44.98 -18.11
CA ALA A 83 -45.89 -44.20 -19.08
C ALA A 83 -45.39 -44.55 -20.49
N SER A 84 -46.08 -45.49 -21.12
CA SER A 84 -45.90 -45.89 -22.51
C SER A 84 -46.30 -44.76 -23.48
N ALA A 85 -45.31 -44.19 -24.18
CA ALA A 85 -45.49 -43.51 -25.48
C ALA A 85 -44.21 -43.70 -26.30
N PRO A 86 -44.29 -43.93 -27.63
CA PRO A 86 -43.12 -44.25 -28.44
C PRO A 86 -42.14 -43.07 -28.49
N PRO A 87 -40.81 -43.29 -28.32
CA PRO A 87 -39.85 -42.21 -28.43
C PRO A 87 -39.75 -41.80 -29.88
N THR A 88 -40.19 -40.58 -30.18
CA THR A 88 -39.78 -39.88 -31.39
C THR A 88 -38.31 -39.52 -31.18
N GLU A 89 -37.41 -40.12 -31.97
CA GLU A 89 -35.99 -39.79 -31.92
C GLU A 89 -35.83 -38.26 -32.08
N PRO A 90 -35.27 -37.55 -31.08
CA PRO A 90 -34.94 -36.16 -31.28
C PRO A 90 -33.81 -36.12 -32.30
N THR A 91 -34.10 -35.63 -33.50
CA THR A 91 -33.09 -35.37 -34.53
C THR A 91 -32.00 -34.50 -33.91
N PHE A 92 -30.78 -35.04 -33.83
CA PHE A 92 -29.62 -34.32 -33.31
C PHE A 92 -29.36 -33.09 -34.19
N ASP A 93 -29.76 -31.92 -33.71
CA ASP A 93 -29.49 -30.66 -34.41
C ASP A 93 -28.04 -30.25 -34.13
N GLU A 94 -27.15 -30.70 -35.01
CA GLU A 94 -25.71 -30.40 -34.95
C GLU A 94 -25.43 -28.90 -34.91
N LYS A 95 -26.28 -28.06 -35.51
CA LYS A 95 -26.12 -26.60 -35.47
C LYS A 95 -26.46 -26.05 -34.09
N ALA A 96 -27.48 -26.58 -33.42
CA ALA A 96 -27.83 -26.21 -32.05
C ALA A 96 -26.71 -26.60 -31.07
N PHE A 97 -26.14 -27.80 -31.23
CA PHE A 97 -25.01 -28.27 -30.41
C PHE A 97 -23.73 -27.45 -30.63
N ARG A 98 -23.40 -27.12 -31.88
CA ARG A 98 -22.25 -26.24 -32.17
C ARG A 98 -22.44 -24.81 -31.62
N ARG A 99 -23.69 -24.32 -31.57
CA ARG A 99 -24.01 -23.04 -30.94
C ARG A 99 -23.82 -23.10 -29.44
N SER A 100 -24.29 -24.15 -28.75
CA SER A 100 -24.11 -24.29 -27.31
C SER A 100 -22.64 -24.39 -26.91
N LEU A 101 -21.82 -25.12 -27.68
CA LEU A 101 -20.36 -25.17 -27.46
C LEU A 101 -19.70 -23.80 -27.59
N ARG A 102 -20.04 -23.01 -28.61
CA ARG A 102 -19.51 -21.64 -28.77
C ARG A 102 -19.94 -20.71 -27.64
N THR A 103 -21.16 -20.86 -27.15
CA THR A 103 -21.66 -20.08 -26.01
C THR A 103 -20.93 -20.47 -24.73
N ALA A 104 -20.69 -21.77 -24.52
CA ALA A 104 -19.92 -22.28 -23.39
C ALA A 104 -18.46 -21.82 -23.43
N ASP A 105 -17.80 -21.88 -24.60
CA ASP A 105 -16.43 -21.37 -24.78
C ASP A 105 -16.34 -19.86 -24.52
N LYS A 106 -17.35 -19.11 -24.98
CA LYS A 106 -17.41 -17.66 -24.75
C LYS A 106 -17.64 -17.34 -23.27
N ALA A 107 -18.52 -18.07 -22.59
CA ALA A 107 -18.77 -17.92 -21.16
C ALA A 107 -17.55 -18.34 -20.32
N PHE A 108 -16.83 -19.38 -20.73
CA PHE A 108 -15.59 -19.81 -20.10
C PHE A 108 -14.47 -18.79 -20.31
N GLY A 109 -14.32 -18.27 -21.52
CA GLY A 109 -13.38 -17.19 -21.83
C GLY A 109 -13.68 -15.92 -21.05
N GLN A 110 -14.96 -15.56 -20.88
CA GLN A 110 -15.41 -14.44 -20.05
C GLN A 110 -15.11 -14.68 -18.56
N SER A 111 -15.37 -15.88 -18.05
CA SER A 111 -15.07 -16.24 -16.66
C SER A 111 -13.56 -16.22 -16.38
N LEU A 112 -12.74 -16.67 -17.34
CA LEU A 112 -11.29 -16.60 -17.25
C LEU A 112 -10.76 -15.16 -17.32
N SER A 113 -11.37 -14.28 -18.12
CA SER A 113 -11.02 -12.86 -18.11
C SER A 113 -11.41 -12.18 -16.80
N ASP A 114 -12.57 -12.52 -16.24
CA ASP A 114 -13.02 -11.98 -14.95
C ASP A 114 -12.10 -12.45 -13.81
N LEU A 115 -11.68 -13.72 -13.79
CA LEU A 115 -10.68 -14.22 -12.82
C LEU A 115 -9.31 -13.56 -13.01
N ARG A 116 -8.94 -13.22 -14.25
CA ARG A 116 -7.71 -12.49 -14.54
C ARG A 116 -7.80 -11.05 -14.05
N ASP A 117 -8.95 -10.40 -14.22
CA ASP A 117 -9.19 -9.03 -13.74
C ASP A 117 -9.29 -8.98 -12.21
N VAL A 118 -9.86 -9.99 -11.55
CA VAL A 118 -9.83 -10.11 -10.08
C VAL A 118 -8.40 -10.26 -9.55
N GLN A 119 -7.46 -10.83 -10.31
CA GLN A 119 -6.04 -10.81 -9.96
C GLN A 119 -5.36 -9.44 -10.18
N VAL A 120 -5.96 -8.57 -10.99
CA VAL A 120 -5.42 -7.25 -11.38
C VAL A 120 -6.04 -6.11 -10.58
N THR A 121 -7.22 -6.30 -9.97
CA THR A 121 -7.89 -5.30 -9.13
C THR A 121 -7.21 -5.16 -7.75
N GLU A 122 -6.65 -3.96 -7.51
CA GLU A 122 -6.14 -3.43 -6.24
C GLU A 122 -5.23 -4.32 -5.39
N PHE A 123 -3.93 -4.25 -5.70
CA PHE A 123 -2.91 -4.79 -4.80
C PHE A 123 -2.61 -3.80 -3.67
N HIS A 124 -3.46 -3.78 -2.65
CA HIS A 124 -3.11 -3.17 -1.37
C HIS A 124 -2.15 -4.11 -0.61
N CYS A 125 -0.97 -3.62 -0.23
CA CYS A 125 -0.01 -4.42 0.56
C CYS A 125 -0.62 -4.72 1.94
N HIS A 126 -1.34 -5.83 2.08
CA HIS A 126 -1.93 -6.25 3.35
C HIS A 126 -1.01 -7.25 4.05
N PRO A 127 -0.61 -7.01 5.32
CA PRO A 127 0.28 -7.92 6.05
C PRO A 127 -0.20 -9.38 6.11
N ALA A 128 -1.52 -9.62 6.07
CA ALA A 128 -2.11 -10.96 6.08
C ALA A 128 -1.70 -11.81 4.87
N ASN A 129 -1.47 -11.17 3.71
CA ASN A 129 -1.20 -11.86 2.45
C ASN A 129 0.31 -11.97 2.16
N THR A 130 1.16 -11.66 3.15
CA THR A 130 2.61 -11.63 2.97
C THR A 130 3.18 -13.00 2.62
N PHE A 131 2.63 -14.08 3.19
CA PHE A 131 3.03 -15.44 2.85
C PHE A 131 2.66 -15.81 1.41
N ASP A 132 1.48 -15.40 0.93
CA ASP A 132 1.08 -15.58 -0.47
C ASP A 132 1.93 -14.76 -1.42
N ALA A 133 2.31 -13.55 -1.02
CA ALA A 133 3.24 -12.69 -1.75
C ALA A 133 4.62 -13.36 -1.89
N ILE A 134 5.16 -13.93 -0.81
CA ILE A 134 6.43 -14.67 -0.83
C ILE A 134 6.31 -15.91 -1.73
N ALA A 135 5.19 -16.65 -1.65
CA ALA A 135 4.94 -17.81 -2.49
C ALA A 135 4.91 -17.42 -3.99
N ARG A 136 4.24 -16.31 -4.35
CA ARG A 136 4.23 -15.76 -5.71
C ARG A 136 5.62 -15.34 -6.20
N VAL A 137 6.43 -14.73 -5.34
CA VAL A 137 7.82 -14.38 -5.70
C VAL A 137 8.62 -15.65 -5.98
N LYS A 138 8.48 -16.68 -5.14
CA LYS A 138 9.16 -17.97 -5.32
C LYS A 138 8.75 -18.69 -6.60
N THR A 139 7.49 -18.59 -7.03
CA THR A 139 7.04 -19.17 -8.30
C THR A 139 7.50 -18.37 -9.51
N MET A 140 7.59 -17.04 -9.40
CA MET A 140 8.12 -16.16 -10.45
C MET A 140 9.64 -16.26 -10.59
N LEU A 141 10.35 -16.63 -9.52
CA LEU A 141 11.81 -16.77 -9.48
C LEU A 141 12.22 -18.23 -9.28
N PRO A 142 12.33 -19.05 -10.35
CA PRO A 142 13.00 -20.34 -10.26
C PRO A 142 14.42 -20.17 -9.69
N GLY A 143 14.82 -21.09 -8.80
CA GLY A 143 15.97 -20.96 -7.90
C GLY A 143 17.37 -20.83 -8.53
N ASN A 144 17.47 -20.71 -9.85
CA ASN A 144 18.72 -20.65 -10.61
C ASN A 144 18.84 -19.40 -11.51
N MET A 145 18.06 -18.34 -11.30
CA MET A 145 18.15 -17.13 -12.13
C MET A 145 19.17 -16.13 -11.57
N GLU A 146 20.25 -15.90 -12.34
CA GLU A 146 21.29 -14.90 -12.05
C GLU A 146 20.90 -13.48 -12.50
N SER A 147 19.92 -13.35 -13.40
CA SER A 147 19.45 -12.07 -13.96
C SER A 147 17.91 -12.02 -14.04
N TYR A 148 17.35 -10.81 -13.93
CA TYR A 148 15.92 -10.53 -14.14
C TYR A 148 15.57 -10.29 -15.62
N GLU A 149 16.56 -10.27 -16.52
CA GLU A 149 16.37 -10.13 -17.97
C GLU A 149 15.40 -11.12 -18.63
N PRO A 150 15.35 -12.42 -18.26
CA PRO A 150 14.40 -13.36 -18.85
C PRO A 150 12.93 -13.06 -18.51
N LEU A 151 12.64 -12.20 -17.53
CA LEU A 151 11.27 -11.79 -17.20
C LEU A 151 10.78 -10.68 -18.15
N SER A 152 9.50 -10.72 -18.53
CA SER A 152 8.86 -9.64 -19.28
C SER A 152 8.73 -8.34 -18.47
N VAL A 153 8.56 -7.20 -19.15
CA VAL A 153 8.46 -5.87 -18.51
C VAL A 153 7.34 -5.82 -17.46
N SER A 154 6.18 -6.43 -17.76
CA SER A 154 5.05 -6.52 -16.82
C SER A 154 5.37 -7.40 -15.61
N GLN A 155 6.03 -8.55 -15.82
CA GLN A 155 6.46 -9.44 -14.74
C GLN A 155 7.50 -8.77 -13.83
N ARG A 156 8.47 -8.02 -14.39
CA ARG A 156 9.45 -7.26 -13.59
C ARG A 156 8.79 -6.17 -12.76
N SER A 157 7.84 -5.45 -13.33
CA SER A 157 7.07 -4.42 -12.62
C SER A 157 6.24 -5.03 -11.47
N GLN A 158 5.56 -6.15 -11.73
CA GLN A 158 4.79 -6.87 -10.73
C GLN A 158 5.69 -7.44 -9.61
N LEU A 159 6.83 -8.03 -9.97
CA LEU A 159 7.81 -8.55 -9.03
C LEU A 159 8.37 -7.46 -8.10
N ARG A 160 8.76 -6.31 -8.68
CA ARG A 160 9.21 -5.14 -7.91
C ARG A 160 8.14 -4.69 -6.91
N ARG A 161 6.88 -4.62 -7.34
CA ARG A 161 5.76 -4.25 -6.46
C ARG A 161 5.60 -5.22 -5.28
N ILE A 162 5.62 -6.53 -5.56
CA ILE A 162 5.46 -7.57 -4.52
C ILE A 162 6.64 -7.53 -3.53
N MET A 163 7.87 -7.40 -4.02
CA MET A 163 9.05 -7.26 -3.17
C MET A 163 8.99 -6.00 -2.29
N LEU A 164 8.51 -4.87 -2.81
CA LEU A 164 8.30 -3.66 -1.99
C LEU A 164 7.28 -3.89 -0.87
N CYS A 165 6.18 -4.63 -1.13
CA CYS A 165 5.21 -4.98 -0.09
C CYS A 165 5.81 -5.89 1.00
N ILE A 166 6.62 -6.88 0.62
CA ILE A 166 7.31 -7.77 1.57
C ILE A 166 8.30 -6.96 2.42
N SER A 167 9.01 -6.02 1.80
CA SER A 167 9.95 -5.12 2.45
C SER A 167 9.25 -4.25 3.51
N ASP A 168 8.13 -3.64 3.16
CA ASP A 168 7.36 -2.82 4.10
C ASP A 168 6.83 -3.64 5.29
N THR A 169 6.36 -4.85 5.02
CA THR A 169 5.90 -5.77 6.07
C THR A 169 7.05 -6.20 6.98
N SER A 170 8.23 -6.51 6.45
CA SER A 170 9.39 -6.88 7.26
C SER A 170 9.85 -5.72 8.16
N ALA A 171 9.75 -4.47 7.69
CA ALA A 171 10.04 -3.30 8.51
C ALA A 171 9.00 -3.05 9.61
N LYS A 172 7.72 -3.36 9.35
CA LYS A 172 6.66 -3.31 10.37
C LYS A 172 6.86 -4.40 11.43
N LEU A 173 7.16 -5.63 11.01
CA LEU A 173 7.46 -6.76 11.89
C LEU A 173 8.65 -6.47 12.81
N ALA A 174 9.73 -5.90 12.27
CA ALA A 174 10.93 -5.56 13.04
C ALA A 174 10.68 -4.51 14.16
N LYS A 175 9.55 -3.79 14.13
CA LYS A 175 9.17 -2.79 15.13
C LYS A 175 8.16 -3.30 16.17
N LEU A 176 7.66 -4.54 16.03
CA LEU A 176 6.66 -5.08 16.95
C LEU A 176 7.27 -5.38 18.33
N PRO A 177 6.53 -5.11 19.42
CA PRO A 177 6.95 -5.50 20.76
C PRO A 177 6.98 -7.03 20.86
N GLY A 178 8.13 -7.60 21.20
CA GLY A 178 8.33 -9.05 21.34
C GLY A 178 9.32 -9.68 20.34
N VAL A 179 9.79 -8.94 19.35
CA VAL A 179 10.81 -9.44 18.39
C VAL A 179 12.22 -9.26 18.97
N SER A 180 13.00 -10.35 19.00
CA SER A 180 14.37 -10.32 19.52
C SER A 180 15.30 -9.45 18.68
N LYS A 181 16.39 -8.94 19.27
CA LYS A 181 17.36 -8.09 18.56
C LYS A 181 18.02 -8.83 17.38
N GLU A 182 18.23 -10.13 17.52
CA GLU A 182 18.75 -11.00 16.47
C GLU A 182 17.80 -11.05 15.28
N ASP A 183 16.51 -11.29 15.53
CA ASP A 183 15.46 -11.34 14.50
C ASP A 183 15.29 -9.98 13.81
N GLN A 184 15.37 -8.88 14.56
CA GLN A 184 15.34 -7.53 13.98
C GLN A 184 16.50 -7.30 13.02
N ASN A 185 17.70 -7.74 13.38
CA ASN A 185 18.88 -7.60 12.52
C ASN A 185 18.78 -8.50 11.29
N LEU A 186 18.26 -9.72 11.44
CA LEU A 186 18.00 -10.64 10.34
C LEU A 186 16.98 -10.05 9.35
N LEU A 187 15.85 -9.54 9.85
CA LEU A 187 14.82 -8.90 9.03
C LEU A 187 15.36 -7.66 8.29
N LYS A 188 16.19 -6.84 8.95
CA LYS A 188 16.87 -5.70 8.32
C LYS A 188 17.82 -6.14 7.21
N LYS A 189 18.62 -7.18 7.45
CA LYS A 189 19.55 -7.72 6.45
C LYS A 189 18.81 -8.27 5.23
N LEU A 190 17.81 -9.13 5.45
CA LEU A 190 16.95 -9.66 4.38
C LEU A 190 16.28 -8.55 3.56
N ARG A 191 15.78 -7.52 4.25
CA ARG A 191 15.21 -6.33 3.60
C ARG A 191 16.24 -5.62 2.72
N SER A 192 17.43 -5.38 3.25
CA SER A 192 18.52 -4.71 2.50
C SER A 192 18.93 -5.50 1.27
N ASP A 193 19.15 -6.80 1.42
CA ASP A 193 19.55 -7.69 0.33
C ASP A 193 18.51 -7.69 -0.79
N MET A 194 17.22 -7.80 -0.44
CA MET A 194 16.13 -7.73 -1.41
C MET A 194 16.02 -6.36 -2.09
N LEU A 195 16.07 -5.26 -1.32
CA LEU A 195 15.96 -3.90 -1.86
C LEU A 195 17.10 -3.58 -2.84
N SER A 196 18.32 -4.08 -2.56
CA SER A 196 19.49 -3.85 -3.42
C SER A 196 19.29 -4.32 -4.86
N THR A 197 18.48 -5.38 -5.07
CA THR A 197 18.21 -5.92 -6.40
C THR A 197 17.11 -5.17 -7.16
N ILE A 198 16.23 -4.43 -6.47
CA ILE A 198 15.09 -3.73 -7.08
C ILE A 198 15.26 -2.20 -7.15
N GLU A 199 16.06 -1.62 -6.25
CA GLU A 199 16.40 -0.19 -6.19
C GLU A 199 17.73 0.09 -6.93
N TYR A 200 17.95 -0.57 -8.06
CA TYR A 200 19.09 -0.29 -8.91
C TYR A 200 18.91 1.05 -9.62
N ALA A 201 19.85 1.98 -9.39
CA ALA A 201 19.98 3.22 -10.14
C ALA A 201 21.09 3.05 -11.22
N PRO A 202 20.74 3.03 -12.52
CA PRO A 202 21.72 2.92 -13.59
C PRO A 202 22.79 4.01 -13.51
N VAL A 203 24.06 3.63 -13.73
CA VAL A 203 25.20 4.54 -13.64
C VAL A 203 25.06 5.74 -14.59
N TRP A 204 24.48 5.54 -15.77
CA TRP A 204 24.24 6.64 -16.72
C TRP A 204 23.25 7.69 -16.18
N ILE A 205 22.24 7.28 -15.40
CA ILE A 205 21.31 8.21 -14.74
C ILE A 205 22.05 9.02 -13.68
N ILE A 206 22.90 8.37 -12.88
CA ILE A 206 23.72 9.05 -11.88
C ILE A 206 24.61 10.10 -12.54
N MET A 207 25.28 9.74 -13.65
CA MET A 207 26.11 10.67 -14.43
C MET A 207 25.30 11.81 -15.03
N ALA A 208 24.10 11.53 -15.59
CA ALA A 208 23.23 12.55 -16.16
C ALA A 208 22.73 13.55 -15.10
N VAL A 209 22.31 13.06 -13.93
CA VAL A 209 21.88 13.90 -12.80
C VAL A 209 23.04 14.73 -12.27
N ALA A 210 24.24 14.14 -12.13
CA ALA A 210 25.43 14.85 -11.70
C ALA A 210 25.82 15.99 -12.68
N LEU A 211 25.77 15.74 -13.99
CA LEU A 211 26.02 16.76 -15.01
C LEU A 211 24.96 17.86 -15.00
N ALA A 212 23.68 17.50 -14.90
CA ALA A 212 22.59 18.47 -14.81
C ALA A 212 22.71 19.37 -13.58
N LEU A 213 23.06 18.80 -12.42
CA LEU A 213 23.36 19.56 -11.20
C LEU A 213 24.58 20.45 -11.39
N GLY A 214 25.66 19.95 -11.97
CA GLY A 214 26.87 20.72 -12.26
C GLY A 214 26.58 21.94 -13.15
N ILE A 215 25.92 21.74 -14.28
CA ILE A 215 25.53 22.81 -15.20
C ILE A 215 24.58 23.80 -14.51
N GLY A 216 23.59 23.30 -13.77
CA GLY A 216 22.65 24.14 -13.02
C GLY A 216 23.35 25.03 -11.99
N THR A 217 24.35 24.51 -11.28
CA THR A 217 25.15 25.33 -10.35
C THR A 217 25.96 26.39 -11.11
N MET A 218 26.60 26.08 -12.23
CA MET A 218 27.38 27.06 -13.00
C MET A 218 26.54 28.22 -13.55
N ILE A 219 25.27 27.98 -13.91
CA ILE A 219 24.37 29.02 -14.41
C ILE A 219 23.75 29.84 -13.26
N GLY A 220 23.37 29.17 -12.16
CA GLY A 220 22.57 29.76 -11.09
C GLY A 220 23.33 30.22 -9.84
N TRP A 221 24.63 29.92 -9.71
CA TRP A 221 25.34 30.05 -8.42
C TRP A 221 25.36 31.48 -7.87
N ARG A 222 25.51 32.50 -8.72
CA ARG A 222 25.81 33.88 -8.30
C ARG A 222 24.78 34.41 -7.28
N ARG A 223 23.49 34.20 -7.50
CA ARG A 223 22.45 34.73 -6.59
C ARG A 223 22.48 34.05 -5.22
N VAL A 224 22.69 32.74 -5.19
CA VAL A 224 22.72 31.96 -3.95
C VAL A 224 24.00 32.25 -3.16
N ALA A 225 25.15 32.22 -3.84
CA ALA A 225 26.44 32.47 -3.23
C ALA A 225 26.53 33.88 -2.64
N MET A 226 26.06 34.91 -3.35
CA MET A 226 26.04 36.28 -2.83
C MET A 226 25.09 36.42 -1.64
N THR A 227 23.94 35.73 -1.64
CA THR A 227 22.99 35.79 -0.51
C THR A 227 23.57 35.16 0.75
N ILE A 228 24.20 33.99 0.62
CA ILE A 228 24.82 33.28 1.74
C ILE A 228 26.09 34.01 2.21
N GLY A 229 26.92 34.47 1.27
CA GLY A 229 28.21 35.08 1.52
C GLY A 229 28.15 36.47 2.14
N GLU A 230 27.21 37.31 1.68
CA GLU A 230 27.22 38.74 1.98
C GLU A 230 25.95 39.23 2.67
N LYS A 231 24.80 38.55 2.50
CA LYS A 231 23.49 39.07 2.96
C LYS A 231 22.98 38.43 4.25
N ILE A 232 23.61 37.35 4.75
CA ILE A 232 23.21 36.74 6.02
C ILE A 232 23.70 37.57 7.21
N GLY A 233 24.97 38.00 7.16
CA GLY A 233 25.58 38.88 8.16
C GLY A 233 25.38 40.37 7.84
N LYS A 234 25.57 41.25 8.83
CA LYS A 234 25.65 42.71 8.58
C LYS A 234 27.00 43.15 7.99
N ARG A 235 28.02 42.28 8.09
CA ARG A 235 29.34 42.42 7.47
C ARG A 235 29.58 41.21 6.56
N GLY A 236 30.43 41.38 5.55
CA GLY A 236 30.86 40.28 4.69
C GLY A 236 31.60 39.20 5.47
N MET A 237 31.49 37.95 5.03
CA MET A 237 32.12 36.81 5.67
C MET A 237 33.64 36.77 5.44
N THR A 238 34.40 36.47 6.49
CA THR A 238 35.84 36.19 6.36
C THR A 238 36.08 34.77 5.83
N TYR A 239 37.25 34.53 5.23
CA TYR A 239 37.63 33.18 4.76
C TYR A 239 37.64 32.13 5.89
N ALA A 240 38.06 32.52 7.09
CA ALA A 240 38.07 31.65 8.26
C ALA A 240 36.64 31.22 8.67
N GLN A 241 35.69 32.16 8.67
CA GLN A 241 34.28 31.86 8.92
C GLN A 241 33.67 30.97 7.84
N GLY A 242 34.03 31.20 6.57
CA GLY A 242 33.59 30.36 5.45
C GLY A 242 34.06 28.91 5.60
N MET A 243 35.34 28.72 5.93
CA MET A 243 35.91 27.39 6.18
C MET A 243 35.25 26.72 7.39
N ALA A 244 35.09 27.44 8.50
CA ALA A 244 34.46 26.91 9.71
C ALA A 244 32.99 26.48 9.45
N ALA A 245 32.23 27.28 8.70
CA ALA A 245 30.87 26.95 8.33
C ALA A 245 30.79 25.73 7.41
N GLN A 246 31.69 25.62 6.42
CA GLN A 246 31.75 24.48 5.50
C GLN A 246 32.16 23.18 6.21
N MET A 247 33.15 23.20 7.10
CA MET A 247 33.54 22.01 7.88
C MET A 247 32.39 21.55 8.78
N THR A 248 31.73 22.49 9.47
CA THR A 248 30.58 22.18 10.32
C THR A 248 29.44 21.55 9.52
N ALA A 249 29.15 22.10 8.34
CA ALA A 249 28.12 21.56 7.46
C ALA A 249 28.49 20.18 6.90
N ALA A 250 29.73 19.99 6.45
CA ALA A 250 30.22 18.73 5.91
C ALA A 250 30.18 17.61 6.96
N VAL A 251 30.64 17.88 8.19
CA VAL A 251 30.59 16.91 9.30
C VAL A 251 29.15 16.56 9.66
N SER A 252 28.27 17.57 9.77
CA SER A 252 26.86 17.35 10.12
C SER A 252 26.11 16.55 9.05
N ILE A 253 26.31 16.89 7.77
CA ILE A 253 25.72 16.17 6.64
C ILE A 253 26.32 14.75 6.55
N GLY A 254 27.62 14.59 6.76
CA GLY A 254 28.29 13.29 6.77
C GLY A 254 27.74 12.36 7.85
N LEU A 255 27.58 12.85 9.08
CA LEU A 255 26.94 12.11 10.17
C LEU A 255 25.49 11.75 9.84
N ALA A 256 24.71 12.70 9.32
CA ALA A 256 23.32 12.46 8.92
C ALA A 256 23.19 11.43 7.78
N SER A 257 24.14 11.45 6.84
CA SER A 257 24.18 10.51 5.72
C SER A 257 24.59 9.11 6.19
N TYR A 258 25.54 9.02 7.13
CA TYR A 258 25.95 7.76 7.74
C TYR A 258 24.80 7.06 8.48
N ILE A 259 23.97 7.83 9.20
CA ILE A 259 22.77 7.32 9.89
C ILE A 259 21.54 7.19 8.98
N GLY A 260 21.67 7.52 7.69
CA GLY A 260 20.60 7.37 6.69
C GLY A 260 19.41 8.32 6.89
N MET A 261 19.58 9.42 7.63
CA MET A 261 18.51 10.39 7.85
C MET A 261 18.49 11.44 6.72
N PRO A 262 17.33 11.67 6.07
CA PRO A 262 17.22 12.72 5.05
C PRO A 262 17.31 14.09 5.72
N VAL A 263 18.31 14.89 5.33
CA VAL A 263 18.55 16.24 5.87
C VAL A 263 18.63 17.27 4.76
N SER A 264 18.18 18.50 5.06
CA SER A 264 18.31 19.64 4.14
C SER A 264 19.72 20.22 4.21
N THR A 265 20.53 19.98 3.19
CA THR A 265 21.91 20.51 3.08
C THR A 265 21.92 22.04 3.11
N THR A 266 20.90 22.69 2.53
CA THR A 266 20.74 24.16 2.55
C THR A 266 20.46 24.68 3.97
N HIS A 267 19.63 24.01 4.76
CA HIS A 267 19.37 24.41 6.15
C HIS A 267 20.62 24.26 7.02
N VAL A 268 21.33 23.14 6.88
CA VAL A 268 22.56 22.90 7.63
C VAL A 268 23.62 23.94 7.27
N LEU A 269 23.88 24.18 5.98
CA LEU A 269 24.87 25.15 5.54
C LEU A 269 24.50 26.59 5.92
N SER A 270 23.25 27.00 5.71
CA SER A 270 22.80 28.36 6.01
C SER A 270 22.82 28.64 7.51
N SER A 271 22.48 27.64 8.34
CA SER A 271 22.55 27.75 9.79
C SER A 271 23.99 27.79 10.30
N ALA A 272 24.89 27.00 9.70
CA ALA A 272 26.32 27.05 10.03
C ALA A 272 26.93 28.43 9.73
N VAL A 273 26.62 29.01 8.57
CA VAL A 273 27.03 30.37 8.20
C VAL A 273 26.43 31.42 9.12
N ALA A 274 25.13 31.33 9.44
CA ALA A 274 24.52 32.25 10.40
C ALA A 274 25.17 32.13 11.79
N GLY A 275 25.52 30.92 12.23
CA GLY A 275 26.22 30.68 13.48
C GLY A 275 27.58 31.39 13.56
N THR A 276 28.41 31.30 12.52
CA THR A 276 29.71 31.98 12.49
C THR A 276 29.58 33.51 12.53
N MET A 277 28.51 34.06 11.94
CA MET A 277 28.21 35.50 11.97
C MET A 277 27.71 36.01 13.32
N VAL A 278 27.03 35.15 14.09
CA VAL A 278 26.57 35.47 15.44
C VAL A 278 27.74 35.47 16.42
N VAL A 279 28.61 34.47 16.35
CA VAL A 279 29.76 34.33 17.26
C VAL A 279 30.80 35.44 17.07
N ASP A 280 31.01 35.88 15.84
CA ASP A 280 31.95 36.98 15.51
C ASP A 280 31.45 38.38 15.92
N GLY A 281 30.21 38.50 16.41
CA GLY A 281 29.64 39.77 16.86
C GLY A 281 29.25 40.74 15.72
N GLY A 282 29.43 40.34 14.45
CA GLY A 282 28.95 41.09 13.28
C GLY A 282 27.43 41.20 13.21
N GLY A 283 26.71 40.23 13.79
CA GLY A 283 25.25 40.21 13.88
C GLY A 283 24.56 39.86 12.57
N LEU A 284 23.32 39.37 12.67
CA LEU A 284 22.55 38.90 11.52
C LEU A 284 21.71 40.01 10.88
N GLN A 285 21.58 39.97 9.56
CA GLN A 285 20.63 40.81 8.84
C GLN A 285 19.22 40.25 9.00
N ARG A 286 18.47 40.76 10.00
CA ARG A 286 17.16 40.24 10.39
C ARG A 286 16.18 40.11 9.22
N LYS A 287 16.14 41.11 8.31
CA LYS A 287 15.28 41.08 7.12
C LYS A 287 15.60 39.89 6.19
N THR A 288 16.88 39.64 5.93
CA THR A 288 17.31 38.52 5.07
C THR A 288 17.02 37.18 5.73
N VAL A 289 17.36 37.02 7.01
CA VAL A 289 17.10 35.78 7.75
C VAL A 289 15.60 35.47 7.82
N THR A 290 14.76 36.45 8.11
CA THR A 290 13.30 36.25 8.11
C THR A 290 12.79 35.91 6.71
N SER A 291 13.30 36.55 5.66
CA SER A 291 12.92 36.20 4.27
C SER A 291 13.29 34.76 3.91
N ILE A 292 14.48 34.30 4.30
CA ILE A 292 14.93 32.92 4.10
C ILE A 292 14.03 31.94 4.87
N LEU A 293 13.73 32.22 6.14
CA LEU A 293 12.84 31.38 6.96
C LEU A 293 11.43 31.30 6.38
N MET A 294 10.88 32.42 5.91
CA MET A 294 9.57 32.45 5.25
C MET A 294 9.58 31.63 3.96
N ALA A 295 10.68 31.69 3.18
CA ALA A 295 10.84 30.86 1.99
C ALA A 295 10.83 29.36 2.36
N TRP A 296 11.52 28.94 3.42
CA TRP A 296 11.54 27.53 3.85
C TRP A 296 10.17 27.00 4.27
N VAL A 297 9.35 27.85 4.90
CA VAL A 297 7.98 27.48 5.27
C VAL A 297 7.07 27.44 4.03
N PHE A 298 7.25 28.37 3.10
CA PHE A 298 6.38 28.51 1.92
C PHE A 298 6.68 27.50 0.80
N THR A 299 7.92 27.00 0.71
CA THR A 299 8.30 26.02 -0.33
C THR A 299 7.49 24.72 -0.24
N LEU A 300 7.19 24.25 0.97
CA LEU A 300 6.41 23.01 1.16
C LEU A 300 4.97 23.15 0.65
N PRO A 301 4.15 24.14 1.08
CA PRO A 301 2.83 24.39 0.50
C PRO A 301 2.88 24.60 -1.01
N ALA A 302 3.83 25.40 -1.51
CA ALA A 302 3.94 25.67 -2.95
C ALA A 302 4.19 24.38 -3.74
N ALA A 303 5.07 23.49 -3.25
CA ALA A 303 5.33 22.19 -3.88
C ALA A 303 4.10 21.28 -3.83
N ILE A 304 3.35 21.27 -2.72
CA ILE A 304 2.11 20.49 -2.57
C ILE A 304 1.06 20.96 -3.59
N PHE A 305 0.81 22.26 -3.68
CA PHE A 305 -0.17 22.81 -4.62
C PHE A 305 0.25 22.60 -6.07
N LEU A 306 1.53 22.81 -6.39
CA LEU A 306 2.04 22.60 -7.76
C LEU A 306 1.93 21.13 -8.16
N SER A 307 2.37 20.21 -7.29
CA SER A 307 2.28 18.77 -7.54
C SER A 307 0.84 18.30 -7.64
N GLY A 308 -0.04 18.74 -6.73
CA GLY A 308 -1.46 18.38 -6.75
C GLY A 308 -2.19 18.92 -7.97
N GLY A 309 -1.90 20.17 -8.36
CA GLY A 309 -2.45 20.79 -9.56
C GLY A 309 -2.01 20.10 -10.84
N LEU A 310 -0.71 19.81 -10.98
CA LEU A 310 -0.19 19.07 -12.13
C LEU A 310 -0.76 17.65 -12.21
N TYR A 311 -0.90 16.96 -11.07
CA TYR A 311 -1.51 15.64 -11.01
C TYR A 311 -2.99 15.67 -11.43
N TRP A 312 -3.76 16.65 -10.94
CA TRP A 312 -5.15 16.83 -11.33
C TRP A 312 -5.29 17.12 -12.83
N ILE A 313 -4.42 17.95 -13.39
CA ILE A 313 -4.38 18.21 -14.84
C ILE A 313 -4.04 16.93 -15.62
N ALA A 314 -3.06 16.15 -15.17
CA ALA A 314 -2.69 14.90 -15.82
C ALA A 314 -3.84 13.89 -15.83
N LEU A 315 -4.65 13.82 -14.76
CA LEU A 315 -5.85 12.98 -14.70
C LEU A 315 -6.96 13.41 -15.66
N GLN A 316 -7.01 14.68 -16.06
CA GLN A 316 -8.00 15.15 -17.04
C GLN A 316 -7.58 14.85 -18.50
N LEU A 317 -6.28 14.63 -18.73
CA LEU A 317 -5.71 14.38 -20.06
C LEU A 317 -5.60 12.90 -20.43
N ILE A 318 -5.69 12.00 -19.43
CA ILE A 318 -5.61 10.53 -19.58
C ILE A 318 -7.02 9.96 -19.47
#